data_AF-A0A6J7SQJ2-F1
#
_entry.id   AF-A0A6J7SQJ2-F1
#
_cell.length_a   1.000
_cell.length_b   1.000
_cell.length_c   1.000
_cell.angle_alpha   90.00
_cell.angle_beta   90.00
_cell.angle_gamma   90.00
#
_symmetry.space_group_name_H-M   'P 1'
#
loop_
_entity.id
_entity.type
_entity.pdbx_description
1 polymer ?
#
loop_
_entity_poly.entity_id
_entity_poly.type
_entity_poly.pdbx_seq_one_letter_code
_entity_poly.pdbx_strand_id
1 'polypeptide(L)'
;MASALALLLVRMHLLGFWWGDCSLSNTLFRRDADGFAAYLVDAETGEFQKTLSDGQREHDLDIALFNVAAELEDLSLSGVLFPGMDPVRAAESVIRRYRRIWVALKERQLLDPKDRHAVESAMRALHDLGFAVEEVSISIDGDTQMLAFQPKLVAAGYHTARLRELMGLETQELQAKRLLASFDRYRAREDKRDASITEMARRWLIEVFEPIINRVPESMRGRVEHAQMFHEILENRWYLSEEKGVDVGLAFATDNYLAEILPSRRDSGVDVAAQ
;
A
#
# COMPACT_ATOMS: atom_id res chain seq x y z
N MET A 1 -0.59 10.81 -2.02
CA MET A 1 0.24 11.68 -1.17
C MET A 1 -0.14 11.56 0.31
N ALA A 2 -1.39 11.86 0.70
CA ALA A 2 -1.78 11.88 2.12
C ALA A 2 -1.44 10.60 2.91
N SER A 3 -1.70 9.42 2.35
CA SER A 3 -1.34 8.14 2.99
C SER A 3 0.15 7.97 3.21
N ALA A 4 0.96 8.42 2.25
CA ALA A 4 2.41 8.29 2.30
C ALA A 4 3.00 9.20 3.39
N LEU A 5 2.57 10.46 3.43
CA LEU A 5 2.98 11.42 4.45
C LEU A 5 2.54 11.00 5.85
N ALA A 6 1.28 10.55 6.00
CA ALA A 6 0.78 10.03 7.27
C ALA A 6 1.60 8.84 7.77
N LEU A 7 1.96 7.90 6.88
CA LEU A 7 2.79 6.76 7.24
C LEU A 7 4.23 7.17 7.59
N LEU A 8 4.80 8.14 6.88
CA LEU A 8 6.12 8.71 7.19
C LEU A 8 6.14 9.30 8.60
N LEU A 9 5.16 10.17 8.92
CA LEU A 9 4.97 10.74 10.25
C LEU A 9 4.86 9.67 11.33
N VAL A 10 4.03 8.64 11.12
CA VAL A 10 3.90 7.53 12.09
C VAL A 10 5.23 6.82 12.31
N ARG A 11 5.95 6.50 11.24
CA ARG A 11 7.25 5.82 11.32
C ARG A 11 8.26 6.64 12.12
N MET A 12 8.35 7.93 11.84
CA MET A 12 9.24 8.85 12.57
C MET A 12 8.87 8.92 14.06
N HIS A 13 7.59 9.11 14.36
CA HIS A 13 7.14 9.25 15.74
C HIS A 13 7.33 7.95 16.54
N LEU A 14 7.20 6.78 15.92
CA LEU A 14 7.51 5.49 16.54
C LEU A 14 9.01 5.29 16.82
N LEU A 15 9.88 5.93 16.04
CA LEU A 15 11.33 5.96 16.28
C LEU A 15 11.75 7.00 17.32
N GLY A 16 10.80 7.74 17.90
CA GLY A 16 11.10 8.82 18.83
C GLY A 16 11.52 10.12 18.15
N PHE A 17 11.37 10.25 16.83
CA PHE A 17 11.76 11.44 16.08
C PHE A 17 10.64 12.47 16.07
N TRP A 18 10.92 13.66 16.61
CA TRP A 18 10.14 14.88 16.45
C TRP A 18 10.66 15.62 15.21
N TRP A 19 9.80 16.02 14.28
CA TRP A 19 10.23 16.63 13.02
C TRP A 19 10.35 18.16 13.12
N GLY A 20 9.37 18.85 13.68
CA GLY A 20 9.40 20.31 13.87
C GLY A 20 9.19 21.16 12.63
N ASP A 21 9.19 20.58 11.42
CA ASP A 21 8.83 21.27 10.18
C ASP A 21 8.16 20.32 9.16
N CYS A 22 7.03 19.75 9.57
CA CYS A 22 6.26 18.81 8.76
C CYS A 22 5.59 19.52 7.57
N SER A 23 6.04 19.27 6.34
CA SER A 23 5.53 19.94 5.13
C SER A 23 5.58 19.05 3.88
N LEU A 24 4.89 19.42 2.80
CA LEU A 24 5.06 18.77 1.49
C LEU A 24 6.40 19.17 0.87
N SER A 25 6.85 20.41 1.05
CA SER A 25 8.12 20.92 0.53
C SER A 25 9.34 20.17 1.09
N ASN A 26 9.30 19.73 2.35
CA ASN A 26 10.35 18.92 2.99
C ASN A 26 10.14 17.40 2.81
N THR A 27 9.18 16.99 1.97
CA THR A 27 8.88 15.58 1.69
C THR A 27 9.12 15.24 0.22
N LEU A 28 10.01 14.28 -0.05
CA LEU A 28 10.12 13.70 -1.38
C LEU A 28 9.04 12.63 -1.57
N PHE A 29 8.14 12.87 -2.52
CA PHE A 29 7.17 11.89 -2.97
C PHE A 29 7.67 11.18 -4.23
N ARG A 30 7.88 9.86 -4.12
CA ARG A 30 8.15 9.01 -5.28
C ARG A 30 6.87 8.25 -5.62
N ARG A 31 6.48 8.22 -6.90
CA ARG A 31 5.39 7.33 -7.34
C ARG A 31 5.77 5.88 -7.04
N ASP A 32 4.84 5.17 -6.43
CA ASP A 32 4.97 3.74 -6.12
C ASP A 32 3.62 3.11 -6.44
N ALA A 33 3.54 2.38 -7.56
CA ALA A 33 2.28 1.86 -8.07
C ALA A 33 1.23 2.98 -8.33
N ASP A 34 -0.04 2.80 -7.94
CA ASP A 34 -1.12 3.81 -7.91
C ASP A 34 -0.98 4.85 -6.79
N GLY A 35 0.02 4.68 -5.92
CA GLY A 35 0.26 5.49 -4.74
C GLY A 35 1.59 6.25 -4.77
N PHE A 36 2.05 6.55 -3.56
CA PHE A 36 3.31 7.25 -3.33
C PHE A 36 4.03 6.63 -2.15
N ALA A 37 5.35 6.60 -2.22
CA ALA A 37 6.24 6.54 -1.07
C ALA A 37 6.66 7.97 -0.70
N ALA A 38 6.80 8.24 0.60
CA ALA A 38 7.25 9.53 1.13
C ALA A 38 8.55 9.35 1.88
N TYR A 39 9.48 10.28 1.68
CA TYR A 39 10.79 10.31 2.32
C TYR A 39 11.04 11.69 2.89
N LEU A 40 11.56 11.72 4.11
CA LEU A 40 12.07 12.94 4.73
C LEU A 40 13.29 13.43 3.95
N VAL A 41 13.27 14.69 3.49
CA VAL A 41 14.40 15.29 2.76
C VAL A 41 15.17 16.24 3.66
N ASP A 42 14.45 17.01 4.48
CA ASP A 42 15.03 17.96 5.41
C ASP A 42 14.67 17.59 6.85
N ALA A 43 15.71 17.40 7.65
CA ALA A 43 15.64 17.02 9.05
C ALA A 43 16.35 18.06 9.95
N GLU A 44 16.67 19.25 9.44
CA GLU A 44 17.45 20.28 10.16
C GLU A 44 16.81 20.65 11.50
N THR A 45 15.48 20.78 11.54
CA THR A 45 14.72 21.12 12.75
C THR A 45 14.38 19.91 13.62
N GLY A 46 14.69 18.70 13.17
CA GLY A 46 14.24 17.47 13.80
C GLY A 46 15.12 17.02 14.95
N GLU A 47 14.51 16.42 15.97
CA GLU A 47 15.20 15.93 17.17
C GLU A 47 14.76 14.51 17.54
N PHE A 48 15.73 13.67 17.90
CA PHE A 48 15.45 12.36 18.50
C PHE A 48 15.22 12.48 20.00
N GLN A 49 14.09 11.96 20.44
CA GLN A 49 13.70 11.81 21.83
C GLN A 49 13.81 10.33 22.22
N LYS A 50 14.11 10.05 23.51
CA LYS A 50 14.10 8.67 24.02
C LYS A 50 12.73 8.01 23.85
N THR A 51 11.69 8.79 24.12
CA THR A 51 10.30 8.48 23.85
C THR A 51 9.64 9.78 23.44
N LEU A 52 9.03 9.82 22.26
CA LEU A 52 8.27 10.99 21.82
C LEU A 52 7.00 11.09 22.67
N SER A 53 6.79 12.26 23.28
CA SER A 53 5.58 12.53 24.06
C SER A 53 4.36 12.76 23.16
N ASP A 54 3.15 12.57 23.70
CA ASP A 54 1.92 12.93 22.98
C ASP A 54 1.85 14.41 22.62
N GLY A 55 2.40 15.30 23.46
CA GLY A 55 2.46 16.74 23.17
C GLY A 55 3.34 17.07 21.96
N GLN A 56 4.54 16.46 21.87
CA GLN A 56 5.42 16.62 20.71
C GLN A 56 4.79 16.05 19.43
N ARG A 57 4.12 14.90 19.57
CA ARG A 57 3.40 14.25 18.47
C ARG A 57 2.28 15.13 17.93
N GLU A 58 1.40 15.66 18.79
CA GLU A 58 0.32 16.54 18.33
C GLU A 58 0.87 17.88 17.81
N HIS A 59 1.99 18.38 18.33
CA HIS A 59 2.64 19.56 17.78
C HIS A 59 3.07 19.37 16.31
N ASP A 60 3.70 18.24 15.97
CA ASP A 60 4.04 17.90 14.58
C ASP A 60 2.78 17.77 13.70
N LEU A 61 1.66 17.28 14.24
CA LEU A 61 0.39 17.20 13.51
C LEU A 61 -0.24 18.57 13.25
N ASP A 62 -0.14 19.49 14.20
CA ASP A 62 -0.62 20.87 14.03
C ASP A 62 0.20 21.60 12.96
N ILE A 63 1.52 21.45 12.98
CA ILE A 63 2.42 21.98 11.95
C ILE A 63 2.07 21.37 10.59
N ALA A 64 1.96 20.03 10.52
CA ALA A 64 1.61 19.33 9.29
C ALA A 64 0.27 19.78 8.71
N LEU A 65 -0.75 19.98 9.56
CA LEU A 65 -2.06 20.44 9.12
C LEU A 65 -1.98 21.81 8.46
N PHE A 66 -1.29 22.76 9.10
CA PHE A 66 -1.16 24.13 8.60
C PHE A 66 -0.30 24.18 7.33
N ASN A 67 0.92 23.64 7.38
CA ASN A 67 1.87 23.71 6.27
C ASN A 67 1.33 23.00 5.03
N VAL A 68 0.78 21.79 5.17
CA VAL A 68 0.21 21.06 4.02
C VAL A 68 -0.97 21.80 3.41
N ALA A 69 -1.85 22.41 4.22
CA ALA A 69 -2.97 23.18 3.70
C ALA A 69 -2.49 24.42 2.92
N ALA A 70 -1.56 25.18 3.49
CA ALA A 70 -0.99 26.38 2.86
C ALA A 70 -0.28 26.07 1.55
N GLU A 71 0.56 25.03 1.52
CA GLU A 71 1.28 24.64 0.31
C GLU A 71 0.35 24.12 -0.80
N LEU A 72 -0.71 23.39 -0.42
CA LEU A 72 -1.74 22.99 -1.40
C LEU A 72 -2.56 24.18 -1.91
N GLU A 73 -2.79 25.20 -1.08
CA GLU A 73 -3.45 26.44 -1.48
C GLU A 73 -2.59 27.22 -2.49
N ASP A 74 -1.27 27.32 -2.27
CA ASP A 74 -0.34 27.91 -3.23
C ASP A 74 -0.33 27.17 -4.59
N LEU A 75 -0.39 25.83 -4.57
CA LEU A 75 -0.52 25.01 -5.77
C LEU A 75 -1.88 25.24 -6.48
N SER A 76 -2.94 25.51 -5.72
CA SER A 76 -4.25 25.85 -6.25
C SER A 76 -4.23 27.21 -6.95
N LEU A 77 -3.66 28.23 -6.29
CA LEU A 77 -3.54 29.60 -6.80
C LEU A 77 -2.65 29.68 -8.06
N SER A 78 -1.65 28.82 -8.17
CA SER A 78 -0.80 28.70 -9.37
C SER A 78 -1.43 27.86 -10.50
N GLY A 79 -2.61 27.28 -10.29
CA GLY A 79 -3.35 26.54 -11.30
C GLY A 79 -2.78 25.16 -11.65
N VAL A 80 -1.90 24.61 -10.81
CA VAL A 80 -1.27 23.29 -11.02
C VAL A 80 -1.87 22.19 -10.14
N LEU A 81 -2.70 22.56 -9.15
CA LEU A 81 -3.41 21.60 -8.33
C LEU A 81 -4.48 20.85 -9.14
N PHE A 82 -4.71 19.58 -8.81
CA PHE A 82 -5.78 18.80 -9.40
C PHE A 82 -7.16 19.48 -9.22
N PRO A 83 -7.96 19.66 -10.28
CA PRO A 83 -9.25 20.35 -10.18
C PRO A 83 -10.19 19.74 -9.15
N GLY A 84 -10.79 20.58 -8.30
CA GLY A 84 -11.74 20.15 -7.27
C GLY A 84 -11.11 19.58 -6.00
N MET A 85 -9.77 19.55 -5.89
CA MET A 85 -9.10 19.26 -4.63
C MET A 85 -9.22 20.45 -3.67
N ASP A 86 -9.72 20.18 -2.46
CA ASP A 86 -9.79 21.16 -1.37
C ASP A 86 -8.53 21.05 -0.49
N PRO A 87 -7.68 22.10 -0.42
CA PRO A 87 -6.43 22.07 0.34
C PRO A 87 -6.60 21.69 1.82
N VAL A 88 -7.61 22.26 2.48
CA VAL A 88 -7.86 22.04 3.91
C VAL A 88 -8.29 20.61 4.17
N ARG A 89 -9.28 20.10 3.42
CA ARG A 89 -9.76 18.72 3.53
C ARG A 89 -8.67 17.69 3.23
N ALA A 90 -7.78 18.00 2.28
CA ALA A 90 -6.64 17.16 1.96
C ALA A 90 -5.63 17.10 3.12
N ALA A 91 -5.30 18.25 3.73
CA ALA A 91 -4.45 18.32 4.92
C ALA A 91 -5.07 17.58 6.11
N GLU A 92 -6.36 17.80 6.40
CA GLU A 92 -7.08 17.05 7.43
C GLU A 92 -7.08 15.54 7.17
N SER A 93 -7.11 15.12 5.90
CA SER A 93 -7.03 13.71 5.54
C SER A 93 -5.68 13.09 5.92
N VAL A 94 -4.58 13.85 5.90
CA VAL A 94 -3.28 13.40 6.41
C VAL A 94 -3.40 13.11 7.91
N ILE A 95 -3.94 14.06 8.68
CA ILE A 95 -4.05 13.95 10.14
C ILE A 95 -4.99 12.81 10.55
N ARG A 96 -6.16 12.70 9.91
CA ARG A 96 -7.09 11.58 10.15
C ARG A 96 -6.44 10.24 9.89
N ARG A 97 -5.69 10.11 8.79
CA ARG A 97 -5.03 8.86 8.43
C ARG A 97 -3.89 8.53 9.37
N TYR A 98 -3.09 9.54 9.75
CA TYR A 98 -2.07 9.41 10.79
C TYR A 98 -2.65 8.83 12.08
N ARG A 99 -3.72 9.45 12.62
CA ARG A 99 -4.33 9.03 13.88
C ARG A 99 -4.87 7.60 13.81
N ARG A 100 -5.51 7.22 12.70
CA ARG A 100 -6.00 5.84 12.50
C ARG A 100 -4.85 4.82 12.47
N ILE A 101 -3.77 5.12 11.76
CA ILE A 101 -2.58 4.24 11.71
C ILE A 101 -1.96 4.14 13.12
N TRP A 102 -1.79 5.27 13.81
CA TRP A 102 -1.20 5.32 15.14
C TRP A 102 -1.97 4.47 16.15
N VAL A 103 -3.30 4.66 16.23
CA VAL A 103 -4.17 3.86 17.10
C VAL A 103 -4.06 2.38 16.75
N ALA A 104 -4.19 2.02 15.46
CA ALA A 104 -4.10 0.64 15.03
C ALA A 104 -2.77 -0.03 15.43
N LEU A 105 -1.64 0.68 15.37
CA LEU A 105 -0.33 0.16 15.75
C LEU A 105 -0.10 0.08 17.27
N LYS A 106 -0.81 0.87 18.07
CA LYS A 106 -0.63 0.95 19.52
C LYS A 106 -1.64 0.12 20.31
N GLU A 107 -2.83 -0.10 19.73
CA GLU A 107 -3.94 -0.77 20.39
C GLU A 107 -4.30 -2.04 19.64
N ARG A 108 -4.17 -3.19 20.31
CA ARG A 108 -4.60 -4.48 19.76
C ARG A 108 -6.12 -4.55 19.73
N GLN A 109 -6.67 -5.03 18.62
CA GLN A 109 -8.11 -5.24 18.47
C GLN A 109 -8.46 -6.66 18.91
N LEU A 110 -9.39 -6.82 19.85
CA LEU A 110 -9.90 -8.12 20.31
C LEU A 110 -11.23 -8.43 19.62
N LEU A 111 -11.34 -9.58 18.97
CA LEU A 111 -12.50 -10.01 18.21
C LEU A 111 -12.92 -11.43 18.58
N ASP A 112 -14.22 -11.71 18.57
CA ASP A 112 -14.73 -13.07 18.76
C ASP A 112 -14.33 -13.93 17.54
N PRO A 113 -13.61 -15.05 17.72
CA PRO A 113 -13.25 -15.95 16.62
C PRO A 113 -14.44 -16.47 15.81
N LYS A 114 -15.64 -16.52 16.41
CA LYS A 114 -16.87 -17.00 15.76
C LYS A 114 -17.56 -15.92 14.93
N ASP A 115 -17.24 -14.65 15.15
CA ASP A 115 -17.78 -13.54 14.37
C ASP A 115 -16.95 -13.28 13.11
N ARG A 116 -17.25 -14.07 12.08
CA ARG A 116 -16.59 -13.95 10.78
C ARG A 116 -16.75 -12.56 10.16
N HIS A 117 -17.90 -11.90 10.35
CA HIS A 117 -18.14 -10.58 9.78
C HIS A 117 -17.29 -9.50 10.46
N ALA A 118 -17.12 -9.58 11.78
CA ALA A 118 -16.24 -8.69 12.52
C ALA A 118 -14.77 -8.87 12.12
N VAL A 119 -14.31 -10.11 11.97
CA VAL A 119 -12.94 -10.42 11.51
C VAL A 119 -12.68 -9.89 10.09
N GLU A 120 -13.60 -10.13 9.16
CA GLU A 120 -13.47 -9.62 7.79
C GLU A 120 -13.48 -8.09 7.75
N SER A 121 -14.32 -7.44 8.57
CA SER A 121 -14.40 -5.98 8.65
C SER A 121 -13.13 -5.37 9.24
N ALA A 122 -12.55 -5.99 10.27
CA ALA A 122 -11.29 -5.56 10.86
C ALA A 122 -10.12 -5.68 9.88
N MET A 123 -10.03 -6.80 9.15
CA MET A 123 -9.02 -6.97 8.11
C MET A 123 -9.18 -5.94 6.97
N ARG A 124 -10.41 -5.62 6.56
CA ARG A 124 -10.66 -4.53 5.58
C ARG A 124 -10.22 -3.17 6.13
N ALA A 125 -10.52 -2.87 7.39
CA ALA A 125 -10.12 -1.60 7.98
C ALA A 125 -8.58 -1.44 8.05
N LEU A 126 -7.84 -2.52 8.33
CA LEU A 126 -6.37 -2.52 8.27
C LEU A 126 -5.85 -2.39 6.83
N HIS A 127 -6.51 -3.05 5.88
CA HIS A 127 -6.18 -2.92 4.46
C HIS A 127 -6.37 -1.48 3.96
N ASP A 128 -7.46 -0.81 4.36
CA ASP A 128 -7.71 0.61 4.05
C ASP A 128 -6.64 1.53 4.63
N LEU A 129 -5.95 1.11 5.69
CA LEU A 129 -4.81 1.83 6.27
C LEU A 129 -3.48 1.53 5.56
N GLY A 130 -3.47 0.58 4.62
CA GLY A 130 -2.29 0.20 3.84
C GLY A 130 -1.49 -0.96 4.46
N PHE A 131 -2.05 -1.65 5.45
CA PHE A 131 -1.45 -2.86 6.00
C PHE A 131 -1.75 -4.07 5.11
N ALA A 132 -0.71 -4.84 4.81
CA ALA A 132 -0.81 -6.15 4.19
C ALA A 132 -1.14 -7.22 5.23
N VAL A 133 -1.67 -8.37 4.79
CA VAL A 133 -2.06 -9.47 5.68
C VAL A 133 -0.88 -9.96 6.53
N GLU A 134 0.32 -10.04 5.96
CA GLU A 134 1.53 -10.43 6.68
C GLU A 134 2.04 -9.40 7.70
N GLU A 135 1.58 -8.14 7.56
CA GLU A 135 1.84 -7.06 8.51
C GLU A 135 0.86 -7.12 9.69
N VAL A 136 0.02 -8.14 9.79
CA VAL A 136 -0.93 -8.31 10.89
C VAL A 136 -0.61 -9.60 11.64
N SER A 137 -0.24 -9.48 12.92
CA SER A 137 -0.16 -10.64 13.80
C SER A 137 -1.54 -10.97 14.35
N ILE A 138 -1.90 -12.25 14.27
CA ILE A 138 -3.13 -12.80 14.84
C ILE A 138 -2.72 -13.80 15.92
N SER A 139 -3.19 -13.60 17.15
CA SER A 139 -2.99 -14.53 18.26
C SER A 139 -4.29 -14.75 19.04
N ILE A 140 -4.37 -15.83 19.80
CA ILE A 140 -5.46 -16.04 20.75
C ILE A 140 -5.03 -15.40 22.07
N ASP A 141 -5.84 -14.49 22.59
CA ASP A 141 -5.62 -13.88 23.90
C ASP A 141 -5.88 -14.92 25.00
N GLY A 142 -4.88 -15.15 25.86
CA GLY A 142 -4.92 -16.22 26.86
C GLY A 142 -6.03 -16.06 27.89
N ASP A 143 -6.35 -14.82 28.25
CA ASP A 143 -7.33 -14.50 29.29
C ASP A 143 -8.76 -14.54 28.76
N THR A 144 -8.98 -13.98 27.57
CA THR A 144 -10.33 -13.79 27.00
C THR A 144 -10.72 -14.83 25.96
N GLN A 145 -9.78 -15.65 25.47
CA GLN A 145 -9.96 -16.55 24.31
C GLN A 145 -10.39 -15.83 23.01
N MET A 146 -10.24 -14.51 22.96
CA MET A 146 -10.54 -13.68 21.79
C MET A 146 -9.37 -13.69 20.80
N LEU A 147 -9.63 -13.47 19.52
CA LEU A 147 -8.58 -13.21 18.55
C LEU A 147 -8.05 -11.79 18.74
N ALA A 148 -6.75 -11.66 19.02
CA ALA A 148 -6.04 -10.39 19.03
C ALA A 148 -5.41 -10.13 17.66
N PHE A 149 -5.82 -9.03 17.04
CA PHE A 149 -5.25 -8.49 15.81
C PHE A 149 -4.37 -7.30 16.16
N GLN A 150 -3.11 -7.35 15.73
CA GLN A 150 -2.17 -6.25 15.91
C GLN A 150 -1.39 -6.04 14.60
N PRO A 151 -1.61 -4.92 13.88
CA PRO A 151 -0.72 -4.56 12.79
C PRO A 151 0.67 -4.20 13.34
N LYS A 152 1.68 -4.45 12.52
CA LYS A 152 3.08 -4.10 12.77
C LYS A 152 3.67 -3.41 11.56
N LEU A 153 4.63 -2.54 11.81
CA LEU A 153 5.48 -2.03 10.74
C LEU A 153 6.60 -3.02 10.45
N VAL A 154 6.85 -3.24 9.17
CA VAL A 154 8.00 -3.98 8.68
C VAL A 154 9.10 -3.01 8.25
N ALA A 155 10.33 -3.53 8.18
CA ALA A 155 11.46 -2.78 7.66
C ALA A 155 11.22 -2.32 6.21
N ALA A 156 11.86 -1.23 5.82
CA ALA A 156 11.84 -0.79 4.42
C ALA A 156 12.41 -1.89 3.51
N GLY A 157 11.75 -2.13 2.36
CA GLY A 157 12.17 -3.17 1.41
C GLY A 157 11.78 -4.59 1.82
N TYR A 158 11.03 -4.78 2.92
CA TYR A 158 10.59 -6.11 3.34
C TYR A 158 9.76 -6.80 2.25
N HIS A 159 8.76 -6.11 1.71
CA HIS A 159 7.83 -6.70 0.74
C HIS A 159 8.53 -7.00 -0.59
N THR A 160 9.41 -6.11 -1.03
CA THR A 160 10.19 -6.29 -2.26
C THR A 160 11.18 -7.45 -2.12
N ALA A 161 11.89 -7.56 -0.99
CA ALA A 161 12.77 -8.69 -0.69
C ALA A 161 11.99 -10.00 -0.64
N ARG A 162 10.82 -10.00 0.01
CA ARG A 162 9.97 -11.17 0.15
C ARG A 162 9.40 -11.65 -1.19
N LEU A 163 8.93 -10.72 -2.02
CA LEU A 163 8.44 -11.05 -3.37
C LEU A 163 9.58 -11.60 -4.23
N ARG A 164 10.77 -10.98 -4.18
CA ARG A 164 11.95 -11.47 -4.90
C ARG A 164 12.35 -12.88 -4.46
N GLU A 165 12.36 -13.14 -3.15
CA GLU A 165 12.67 -14.46 -2.59
C GLU A 165 11.68 -15.55 -3.07
N LEU A 166 10.38 -15.24 -3.04
CA LEU A 166 9.34 -16.22 -3.36
C LEU A 166 9.10 -16.40 -4.87
N MET A 167 9.26 -15.33 -5.65
CA MET A 167 8.77 -15.27 -7.03
C MET A 167 9.79 -14.71 -8.03
N GLY A 168 10.94 -14.22 -7.58
CA GLY A 168 11.98 -13.66 -8.46
C GLY A 168 11.60 -12.31 -9.10
N LEU A 169 10.51 -11.68 -8.69
CA LEU A 169 10.02 -10.43 -9.29
C LEU A 169 10.63 -9.21 -8.60
N GLU A 170 11.20 -8.30 -9.40
CA GLU A 170 11.67 -7.00 -8.91
C GLU A 170 10.55 -5.97 -8.99
N THR A 171 10.29 -5.28 -7.88
CA THR A 171 9.15 -4.36 -7.75
C THR A 171 9.46 -3.23 -6.77
N GLN A 172 8.61 -2.21 -6.80
CA GLN A 172 8.49 -1.20 -5.74
C GLN A 172 7.62 -1.72 -4.58
N GLU A 173 7.56 -1.00 -3.46
CA GLU A 173 7.01 -1.55 -2.20
C GLU A 173 5.50 -1.78 -2.28
N LEU A 174 4.74 -0.84 -2.85
CA LEU A 174 3.29 -0.97 -2.97
C LEU A 174 2.89 -1.98 -4.05
N GLN A 175 3.68 -2.07 -5.13
CA GLN A 175 3.55 -3.13 -6.11
C GLN A 175 3.75 -4.51 -5.45
N ALA A 176 4.83 -4.69 -4.69
CA ALA A 176 5.13 -5.94 -3.99
C ALA A 176 3.99 -6.34 -3.04
N LYS A 177 3.52 -5.41 -2.21
CA LYS A 177 2.36 -5.63 -1.33
C LYS A 177 1.13 -6.12 -2.10
N ARG A 178 0.83 -5.53 -3.25
CA ARG A 178 -0.36 -5.88 -4.04
C ARG A 178 -0.23 -7.26 -4.69
N LEU A 179 0.96 -7.63 -5.16
CA LEU A 179 1.26 -8.96 -5.70
C LEU A 179 1.23 -10.03 -4.60
N LEU A 180 1.86 -9.78 -3.45
CA LEU A 180 1.82 -10.67 -2.29
C LEU A 180 0.39 -10.87 -1.79
N ALA A 181 -0.44 -9.82 -1.75
CA ALA A 181 -1.86 -9.94 -1.41
C ALA A 181 -2.65 -10.80 -2.43
N SER A 182 -2.28 -10.76 -3.71
CA SER A 182 -2.86 -11.65 -4.73
C SER A 182 -2.48 -13.11 -4.47
N PHE A 183 -1.21 -13.36 -4.16
CA PHE A 183 -0.70 -14.67 -3.78
C PHE A 183 -1.34 -15.21 -2.51
N ASP A 184 -1.49 -14.39 -1.47
CA ASP A 184 -2.15 -14.78 -0.22
C ASP A 184 -3.60 -15.21 -0.44
N ARG A 185 -4.33 -14.50 -1.30
CA ARG A 185 -5.71 -14.88 -1.69
C ARG A 185 -5.75 -16.20 -2.45
N TYR A 186 -4.79 -16.45 -3.33
CA TYR A 186 -4.67 -17.73 -4.03
C TYR A 186 -4.40 -18.87 -3.03
N ARG A 187 -3.42 -18.68 -2.13
CA ARG A 187 -3.08 -19.66 -1.09
C ARG A 187 -4.25 -19.96 -0.16
N ALA A 188 -5.03 -18.95 0.22
CA ALA A 188 -6.19 -19.12 1.10
C ALA A 188 -7.34 -19.93 0.46
N ARG A 189 -7.39 -20.03 -0.87
CA ARG A 189 -8.40 -20.83 -1.60
C ARG A 189 -7.96 -22.27 -1.83
N GLU A 190 -6.67 -22.53 -1.83
CA GLU A 190 -6.12 -23.88 -2.04
C GLU A 190 -6.20 -24.70 -0.74
N ASP A 191 -6.98 -25.78 -0.75
CA ASP A 191 -7.22 -26.66 0.41
C ASP A 191 -6.06 -27.64 0.68
N LYS A 192 -4.82 -27.22 0.42
CA LYS A 192 -3.63 -28.08 0.54
C LYS A 192 -2.73 -27.61 1.68
N ARG A 193 -3.00 -28.14 2.87
CA ARG A 193 -2.24 -27.85 4.10
C ARG A 193 -0.78 -28.30 4.05
N ASP A 194 -0.42 -29.17 3.11
CA ASP A 194 0.91 -29.80 3.03
C ASP A 194 1.87 -29.17 2.00
N ALA A 195 1.41 -28.22 1.17
CA ALA A 195 2.27 -27.57 0.19
C ALA A 195 3.16 -26.50 0.87
N SER A 196 4.46 -26.51 0.55
CA SER A 196 5.38 -25.46 1.03
C SER A 196 5.02 -24.10 0.43
N ILE A 197 5.38 -23.01 1.12
CA ILE A 197 5.10 -21.66 0.60
C ILE A 197 5.77 -21.39 -0.75
N THR A 198 6.97 -21.93 -0.97
CA THR A 198 7.71 -21.81 -2.22
C THR A 198 7.02 -22.57 -3.35
N GLU A 199 6.50 -23.78 -3.07
CA GLU A 199 5.71 -24.53 -4.05
C GLU A 199 4.44 -23.76 -4.42
N MET A 200 3.74 -23.22 -3.43
CA MET A 200 2.55 -22.39 -3.66
C MET A 200 2.86 -21.14 -4.48
N ALA A 201 4.00 -20.48 -4.23
CA ALA A 201 4.42 -19.29 -4.99
C ALA A 201 4.71 -19.65 -6.45
N ARG A 202 5.42 -20.75 -6.70
CA ARG A 202 5.65 -21.27 -8.06
C ARG A 202 4.34 -21.59 -8.77
N ARG A 203 3.40 -22.24 -8.09
CA ARG A 203 2.09 -22.56 -8.67
C ARG A 203 1.30 -21.30 -8.98
N TRP A 204 1.30 -20.30 -8.09
CA TRP A 204 0.68 -19.01 -8.36
C TRP A 204 1.28 -18.31 -9.59
N LEU A 205 2.61 -18.37 -9.77
CA LEU A 205 3.24 -17.84 -10.97
C LEU A 205 2.71 -18.52 -12.24
N ILE A 206 2.70 -19.84 -12.27
CA ILE A 206 2.28 -20.63 -13.45
C ILE A 206 0.76 -20.52 -13.72
N GLU A 207 -0.06 -20.53 -12.67
CA GLU A 207 -1.52 -20.63 -12.80
C GLU A 207 -2.20 -19.25 -12.87
N VAL A 208 -1.57 -18.19 -12.34
CA VAL A 208 -2.17 -16.86 -12.24
C VAL A 208 -1.32 -15.78 -12.92
N PHE A 209 -0.02 -15.68 -12.63
CA PHE A 209 0.79 -14.58 -13.16
C PHE A 209 1.11 -14.73 -14.65
N GLU A 210 1.75 -15.84 -15.03
CA GLU A 210 2.19 -16.13 -16.40
C GLU A 210 1.03 -16.14 -17.40
N PRO A 211 -0.15 -16.73 -17.13
CA PRO A 211 -1.26 -16.72 -18.09
C PRO A 211 -1.79 -15.31 -18.38
N ILE A 212 -1.66 -14.39 -17.42
CA ILE A 212 -2.07 -13.00 -17.60
C ILE A 212 -1.04 -12.24 -18.43
N ILE A 213 0.24 -12.38 -18.10
CA ILE A 213 1.32 -11.74 -18.85
C ILE A 213 1.41 -12.28 -20.29
N ASN A 214 1.19 -13.58 -20.48
CA ASN A 214 1.24 -14.19 -21.81
C ASN A 214 0.06 -13.82 -22.72
N ARG A 215 -0.99 -13.17 -22.20
CA ARG A 215 -2.07 -12.60 -23.01
C ARG A 215 -1.65 -11.35 -23.80
N VAL A 216 -0.52 -10.73 -23.44
CA VAL A 216 -0.03 -9.52 -24.11
C VAL A 216 0.31 -9.83 -25.57
N PRO A 217 -0.30 -9.13 -26.54
CA PRO A 217 0.02 -9.28 -27.96
C PRO A 217 1.49 -9.02 -28.22
N GLU A 218 2.08 -9.73 -29.19
CA GLU A 218 3.51 -9.61 -29.53
C GLU A 218 3.91 -8.15 -29.82
N SER A 219 3.06 -7.39 -30.50
CA SER A 219 3.28 -5.97 -30.82
C SER A 219 3.27 -5.01 -29.63
N MET A 220 2.88 -5.48 -28.44
CA MET A 220 2.78 -4.69 -27.21
C MET A 220 3.66 -5.23 -26.08
N ARG A 221 4.45 -6.29 -26.33
CA ARG A 221 5.43 -6.78 -25.36
C ARG A 221 6.52 -5.74 -25.12
N GLY A 222 7.03 -5.70 -23.89
CA GLY A 222 8.09 -4.76 -23.50
C GLY A 222 7.64 -3.32 -23.26
N ARG A 223 6.36 -2.96 -23.50
CA ARG A 223 5.87 -1.60 -23.18
C ARG A 223 5.86 -1.30 -21.69
N VAL A 224 5.55 -2.30 -20.88
CA VAL A 224 5.43 -2.19 -19.42
C VAL A 224 6.07 -3.42 -18.80
N GLU A 225 6.89 -3.22 -17.77
CA GLU A 225 7.45 -4.29 -16.92
C GLU A 225 6.34 -5.24 -16.45
N HIS A 226 6.59 -6.54 -16.42
CA HIS A 226 5.55 -7.53 -16.13
C HIS A 226 4.89 -7.32 -14.75
N ALA A 227 5.68 -7.00 -13.72
CA ALA A 227 5.14 -6.79 -12.39
C ALA A 227 4.29 -5.52 -12.30
N GLN A 228 4.69 -4.45 -12.99
CA GLN A 228 3.90 -3.22 -13.11
C GLN A 228 2.61 -3.48 -13.88
N MET A 229 2.67 -4.22 -14.98
CA MET A 229 1.49 -4.59 -15.76
C MET A 229 0.50 -5.41 -14.93
N PHE A 230 0.98 -6.43 -14.22
CA PHE A 230 0.12 -7.25 -13.36
C PHE A 230 -0.52 -6.41 -12.25
N HIS A 231 0.23 -5.48 -11.66
CA HIS A 231 -0.30 -4.51 -10.70
C HIS A 231 -1.45 -3.68 -11.30
N GLU A 232 -1.28 -3.13 -12.49
CA GLU A 232 -2.30 -2.31 -13.17
C GLU A 232 -3.53 -3.12 -13.55
N ILE A 233 -3.36 -4.39 -13.94
CA ILE A 233 -4.48 -5.29 -14.23
C ILE A 233 -5.29 -5.58 -12.95
N LEU A 234 -4.62 -5.75 -11.80
CA LEU A 234 -5.32 -5.91 -10.52
C LEU A 234 -6.11 -4.65 -10.12
N GLU A 235 -5.56 -3.46 -10.40
CA GLU A 235 -6.25 -2.18 -10.19
C GLU A 235 -7.46 -2.06 -11.12
N ASN A 236 -7.28 -2.34 -12.41
CA ASN A 236 -8.35 -2.32 -13.40
C ASN A 236 -9.49 -3.28 -13.02
N ARG A 237 -9.14 -4.48 -12.53
CA ARG A 237 -10.13 -5.43 -12.00
C ARG A 237 -10.94 -4.82 -10.87
N TRP A 238 -10.29 -4.14 -9.93
CA TRP A 238 -10.99 -3.50 -8.82
C TRP A 238 -11.95 -2.43 -9.34
N TYR A 239 -11.49 -1.51 -10.18
CA TYR A 239 -12.32 -0.46 -10.79
C TYR A 239 -13.55 -1.03 -11.52
N LEU A 240 -13.34 -2.01 -12.40
CA LEU A 240 -14.42 -2.65 -13.16
C LEU A 240 -15.41 -3.42 -12.25
N SER A 241 -14.92 -3.96 -11.14
CA SER A 241 -15.77 -4.69 -10.19
C SER A 241 -16.62 -3.74 -9.36
N GLU A 242 -16.07 -2.59 -8.97
CA GLU A 242 -16.82 -1.52 -8.29
C GLU A 242 -17.91 -0.96 -9.21
N GLU A 243 -17.58 -0.68 -10.47
CA GLU A 243 -18.55 -0.17 -11.45
C GLU A 243 -19.72 -1.14 -11.69
N LYS A 244 -19.43 -2.44 -11.78
CA LYS A 244 -20.44 -3.48 -12.06
C LYS A 244 -21.11 -4.05 -10.79
N GLY A 245 -20.64 -3.69 -9.61
CA GLY A 245 -21.11 -4.23 -8.33
C GLY A 245 -20.82 -5.73 -8.13
N VAL A 246 -19.94 -6.33 -8.94
CA VAL A 246 -19.57 -7.75 -8.87
C VAL A 246 -18.15 -7.98 -9.38
N ASP A 247 -17.45 -8.97 -8.82
CA ASP A 247 -16.11 -9.36 -9.28
C ASP A 247 -16.13 -9.82 -10.74
N VAL A 248 -15.47 -9.06 -11.61
CA VAL A 248 -15.39 -9.35 -13.06
C VAL A 248 -14.40 -10.45 -13.40
N GLY A 249 -13.53 -10.83 -12.46
CA GLY A 249 -12.46 -11.81 -12.68
C GLY A 249 -11.25 -11.24 -13.41
N LEU A 250 -10.12 -11.92 -13.25
CA LEU A 250 -8.81 -11.44 -13.72
C LEU A 250 -8.67 -11.47 -15.25
N ALA A 251 -9.24 -12.49 -15.90
CA ALA A 251 -9.24 -12.61 -17.35
C ALA A 251 -9.94 -11.43 -18.03
N PHE A 252 -11.16 -11.10 -17.60
CA PHE A 252 -11.92 -9.97 -18.15
C PHE A 252 -11.19 -8.64 -17.95
N ALA A 253 -10.65 -8.41 -16.75
CA ALA A 253 -9.89 -7.21 -16.44
C ALA A 253 -8.60 -7.09 -17.28
N THR A 254 -7.97 -8.21 -17.59
CA THR A 254 -6.79 -8.25 -18.48
C THR A 254 -7.17 -7.86 -19.89
N ASP A 255 -8.23 -8.45 -20.44
CA ASP A 255 -8.66 -8.17 -21.82
C ASP A 255 -9.07 -6.69 -21.97
N ASN A 256 -9.75 -6.13 -20.96
CA ASN A 256 -10.07 -4.70 -20.92
C ASN A 256 -8.80 -3.83 -20.79
N TYR A 257 -7.85 -4.19 -19.92
CA TYR A 257 -6.60 -3.45 -19.75
C TYR A 257 -5.80 -3.40 -21.07
N LEU A 258 -5.70 -4.52 -21.78
CA LEU A 258 -5.00 -4.62 -23.06
C LEU A 258 -5.66 -3.76 -24.16
N ALA A 259 -6.99 -3.62 -24.12
CA ALA A 259 -7.73 -2.84 -25.11
C ALA A 259 -7.72 -1.33 -24.81
N GLU A 260 -7.91 -0.94 -23.56
CA GLU A 260 -8.20 0.46 -23.18
C GLU A 260 -7.00 1.19 -22.59
N ILE A 261 -6.12 0.49 -21.86
CA ILE A 261 -5.07 1.12 -21.05
C ILE A 261 -3.71 0.95 -21.70
N LEU A 262 -3.29 -0.30 -21.98
CA LEU A 262 -1.96 -0.62 -22.52
C LEU A 262 -1.59 0.14 -23.82
N PRO A 263 -2.51 0.42 -24.76
CA PRO A 263 -2.16 1.14 -25.99
C PRO A 263 -1.71 2.58 -25.74
N SER A 264 -2.26 3.21 -24.70
CA SER A 264 -1.98 4.60 -24.30
C SER A 264 -0.76 4.72 -23.36
N ARG A 265 -0.31 3.60 -22.79
CA ARG A 265 0.89 3.55 -21.97
C ARG A 265 2.12 3.90 -22.80
N ARG A 266 2.90 4.86 -22.29
CA ARG A 266 4.25 5.13 -22.78
C ARG A 266 5.17 4.04 -22.27
N ASP A 267 6.12 3.62 -23.11
CA ASP A 267 7.10 2.58 -22.78
C ASP A 267 7.84 2.97 -21.50
N SER A 268 7.51 2.31 -20.40
CA SER A 268 8.08 2.57 -19.08
C SER A 268 8.86 1.37 -18.54
N GLY A 269 8.96 0.29 -19.31
CA GLY A 269 9.76 -0.89 -18.99
C GLY A 269 10.76 -1.17 -20.08
N VAL A 270 12.00 -1.46 -19.70
CA VAL A 270 12.97 -2.11 -20.57
C VAL A 270 13.45 -3.31 -19.78
N ASP A 271 12.65 -4.38 -19.78
CA ASP A 271 13.15 -5.70 -19.45
C ASP A 271 14.04 -6.12 -20.63
N VAL A 272 15.33 -5.82 -20.55
CA VAL A 272 16.32 -6.45 -21.42
C VAL A 272 16.35 -7.92 -21.01
N ALA A 273 15.57 -8.74 -21.71
CA ALA A 273 15.60 -10.18 -21.54
C ALA A 273 17.06 -10.67 -21.56
N ALA A 274 17.47 -11.30 -20.45
CA ALA A 274 18.73 -12.04 -20.42
C ALA A 274 18.68 -13.11 -21.52
N GLN A 275 19.62 -13.02 -22.45
CA GLN A 275 19.89 -14.03 -23.48
C GLN A 275 20.37 -15.34 -22.86
#